data_AF-A0A6I1U034-F1
#
_entry.id   AF-A0A6I1U034-F1
#
_cell.length_a   1.000
_cell.length_b   1.000
_cell.length_c   1.000
_cell.angle_alpha   90.00
_cell.angle_beta   90.00
_cell.angle_gamma   90.00
#
_symmetry.space_group_name_H-M   'P 1'
#
loop_
_entity.id
_entity.type
_entity.pdbx_description
1 polymer ?
#
loop_
_entity_poly.entity_id
_entity_poly.type
_entity_poly.pdbx_seq_one_letter_code
_entity_poly.pdbx_strand_id
1 'polypeptide(L)'
;MFGIVREVNCNEFALVETRNNNIGNIRVYNVPEILDIDQTIEFDLRTSRNNNYYGVFVRIPERNNINLNTEDRDLWYALGNEKEREFINDIVPELGLNIIINPGKQEDPTVIDLYDQQNQIYCDLKVQNTPFFTAGRYMYENQTPYDPTYTVTFNRMDYERYARYYPDCYIYFWVDWTTLRYRDYLVNPLTGIWRASFHDMAEAIENGFVVLHNYQFRQNDDHNARDSYLFNLLDTAIFERLM
;
A
#
# COMPACT_ATOMS: atom_id res chain seq x y z
N MET A 1 12.43 -1.81 -16.14
CA MET A 1 11.12 -2.34 -15.66
C MET A 1 11.38 -3.27 -14.49
N PHE A 2 10.42 -3.43 -13.58
CA PHE A 2 10.55 -4.34 -12.44
C PHE A 2 9.61 -5.54 -12.59
N GLY A 3 10.00 -6.67 -12.03
CA GLY A 3 9.18 -7.88 -12.01
C GLY A 3 9.64 -8.87 -10.96
N ILE A 4 8.83 -9.87 -10.68
CA ILE A 4 9.05 -10.86 -9.64
C ILE A 4 9.52 -12.17 -10.26
N VAL A 5 10.59 -12.73 -9.74
CA VAL A 5 11.13 -14.02 -10.16
C VAL A 5 10.18 -15.12 -9.71
N ARG A 6 9.65 -15.89 -10.66
CA ARG A 6 8.76 -17.04 -10.38
C ARG A 6 9.43 -18.37 -10.65
N GLU A 7 10.41 -18.39 -11.55
CA GLU A 7 11.21 -19.56 -11.85
C GLU A 7 12.61 -19.13 -12.26
N VAL A 8 13.62 -19.92 -11.89
CA VAL A 8 15.01 -19.72 -12.32
C VAL A 8 15.45 -20.97 -13.07
N ASN A 9 15.83 -20.82 -14.35
CA ASN A 9 16.32 -21.92 -15.16
C ASN A 9 17.84 -21.80 -15.30
N CYS A 10 18.57 -22.49 -14.41
CA CYS A 10 19.99 -22.84 -14.53
C CYS A 10 20.89 -21.74 -15.13
N ASN A 11 20.73 -20.49 -14.68
CA ASN A 11 21.50 -19.32 -15.11
C ASN A 11 21.31 -18.86 -16.58
N GLU A 12 20.38 -19.45 -17.34
CA GLU A 12 20.07 -18.99 -18.70
C GLU A 12 19.05 -17.84 -18.67
N PHE A 13 17.95 -18.03 -17.94
CA PHE A 13 16.92 -17.03 -17.77
C PHE A 13 16.11 -17.26 -16.49
N ALA A 14 15.46 -16.21 -16.02
CA ALA A 14 14.37 -16.30 -15.05
C ALA A 14 13.01 -16.07 -15.74
N LEU A 15 11.98 -16.80 -15.34
CA LEU A 15 10.60 -16.43 -15.65
C LEU A 15 10.17 -15.36 -14.66
N VAL A 16 9.74 -14.22 -15.19
CA VAL A 16 9.46 -13.03 -14.39
C VAL A 16 8.05 -12.55 -14.65
N GLU A 17 7.30 -12.41 -13.57
CA GLU A 17 5.98 -11.80 -13.59
C GLU A 17 6.15 -10.28 -13.64
N THR A 18 5.75 -9.69 -14.76
CA THR A 18 5.89 -8.24 -14.99
C THR A 18 4.78 -7.44 -14.32
N ARG A 19 3.68 -8.10 -13.94
CA ARG A 19 2.45 -7.50 -13.38
C ARG A 19 1.85 -6.40 -14.26
N ASN A 20 2.18 -6.43 -15.55
CA ASN A 20 1.57 -5.60 -16.57
C ASN A 20 0.70 -6.51 -17.43
N ASN A 21 -0.62 -6.27 -17.46
CA ASN A 21 -1.58 -7.17 -18.11
C ASN A 21 -1.34 -7.31 -19.62
N ASN A 22 -0.76 -6.28 -20.25
CA ASN A 22 -0.46 -6.30 -21.68
C ASN A 22 0.84 -7.05 -22.02
N ILE A 23 1.76 -7.16 -21.06
CA ILE A 23 3.06 -7.82 -21.26
C ILE A 23 3.03 -9.26 -20.76
N GLY A 24 2.32 -9.53 -19.66
CA GLY A 24 2.26 -10.84 -19.02
C GLY A 24 3.60 -11.28 -18.45
N ASN A 25 3.80 -12.58 -18.27
CA ASN A 25 5.05 -13.14 -17.77
C ASN A 25 6.07 -13.25 -18.90
N ILE A 26 7.31 -12.86 -18.65
CA ILE A 26 8.38 -12.86 -19.66
C ILE A 26 9.61 -13.60 -19.17
N ARG A 27 10.45 -14.02 -20.11
CA ARG A 27 11.80 -14.48 -19.80
C ARG A 27 12.74 -13.30 -19.65
N VAL A 28 13.52 -13.27 -18.58
CA VAL A 28 14.60 -12.30 -18.35
C VAL A 28 15.93 -13.02 -18.42
N TYR A 29 16.79 -12.59 -19.34
CA TYR A 29 18.10 -13.18 -19.61
C TYR A 29 19.22 -12.42 -18.89
N ASN A 30 20.43 -12.99 -18.84
CA ASN A 30 21.62 -12.45 -18.17
C ASN A 30 21.43 -12.27 -16.65
N VAL A 31 20.60 -13.10 -16.04
CA VAL A 31 20.36 -13.10 -14.59
C VAL A 31 21.61 -13.60 -13.84
N PRO A 32 21.84 -13.17 -12.60
CA PRO A 32 22.94 -13.66 -11.77
C PRO A 32 22.79 -15.16 -11.47
N GLU A 33 23.90 -15.80 -11.07
CA GLU A 33 23.91 -17.25 -10.73
C GLU A 33 23.00 -17.59 -9.54
N ILE A 34 22.79 -16.63 -8.65
CA ILE A 34 21.93 -16.77 -7.49
C ILE A 34 20.84 -15.72 -7.60
N LEU A 35 19.61 -16.22 -7.73
CA LEU A 35 18.41 -15.44 -7.76
C LEU A 35 17.35 -16.20 -6.96
N ASP A 36 16.73 -15.53 -6.01
CA ASP A 36 15.72 -16.18 -5.17
C ASP A 36 14.35 -16.13 -5.86
N ILE A 37 13.55 -17.17 -5.68
CA ILE A 37 12.12 -17.11 -6.03
C ILE A 37 11.48 -15.99 -5.19
N ASP A 38 10.53 -15.29 -5.80
CA ASP A 38 9.84 -14.12 -5.26
C ASP A 38 10.69 -12.86 -5.09
N GLN A 39 11.97 -12.92 -5.51
CA GLN A 39 12.83 -11.74 -5.56
C GLN A 39 12.36 -10.78 -6.65
N THR A 40 12.30 -9.49 -6.33
CA THR A 40 12.11 -8.45 -7.34
C THR A 40 13.43 -8.19 -8.07
N ILE A 41 13.39 -8.07 -9.39
CA ILE A 41 14.52 -7.66 -10.22
C ILE A 41 14.16 -6.48 -11.11
N GLU A 42 15.18 -5.72 -11.51
CA GLU A 42 15.11 -4.74 -12.59
C GLU A 42 15.63 -5.35 -13.89
N PHE A 43 14.92 -5.12 -14.99
CA PHE A 43 15.30 -5.55 -16.33
C PHE A 43 14.90 -4.54 -17.40
N ASP A 44 15.65 -4.51 -18.50
CA ASP A 44 15.29 -3.79 -19.71
C ASP A 44 14.31 -4.62 -20.54
N LEU A 45 13.10 -4.10 -20.76
CA LEU A 45 12.11 -4.73 -21.64
C LEU A 45 12.52 -4.56 -23.11
N ARG A 46 12.49 -5.65 -23.86
CA ARG A 46 12.82 -5.70 -25.28
C ARG A 46 11.77 -6.51 -26.03
N THR A 47 11.71 -6.29 -27.33
CA THR A 47 10.83 -7.01 -28.25
C THR A 47 11.68 -7.79 -29.23
N SER A 48 11.41 -9.09 -29.35
CA SER A 48 12.08 -9.95 -30.32
C SER A 48 11.58 -9.67 -31.74
N ARG A 49 12.26 -10.20 -32.76
CA ARG A 49 11.82 -10.12 -34.16
C ARG A 49 10.43 -10.73 -34.41
N ASN A 50 9.98 -11.61 -33.52
CA ASN A 50 8.67 -12.26 -33.58
C ASN A 50 7.62 -11.53 -32.73
N ASN A 51 7.86 -10.27 -32.35
CA ASN A 51 7.00 -9.44 -31.48
C ASN A 51 6.75 -9.99 -30.07
N ASN A 52 7.52 -10.98 -29.61
CA ASN A 52 7.46 -11.44 -28.22
C ASN A 52 8.32 -10.54 -27.32
N TYR A 53 7.77 -10.17 -26.16
CA TYR A 53 8.50 -9.45 -25.13
C TYR A 53 9.48 -10.36 -24.38
N TYR A 54 10.64 -9.82 -24.02
CA TYR A 54 11.62 -10.44 -23.14
C TYR A 54 12.38 -9.36 -22.37
N GLY A 55 13.02 -9.73 -21.27
CA GLY A 55 13.84 -8.83 -20.46
C GLY A 55 15.32 -9.14 -20.55
N VAL A 56 16.16 -8.13 -20.31
CA VAL A 56 17.58 -8.31 -20.00
C VAL A 56 17.82 -7.78 -18.60
N PHE A 57 18.34 -8.62 -17.71
CA PHE A 57 18.60 -8.27 -16.32
C PHE A 57 19.50 -7.03 -16.21
N VAL A 58 19.15 -6.13 -15.28
CA VAL A 58 19.90 -4.91 -14.97
C VAL A 58 20.49 -5.02 -13.57
N ARG A 59 19.66 -5.24 -12.55
CA ARG A 59 20.10 -5.40 -11.15
C ARG A 59 19.01 -6.01 -10.26
N ILE A 60 19.39 -6.42 -9.06
CA ILE A 60 18.47 -6.65 -7.94
C ILE A 60 18.34 -5.32 -7.18
N PRO A 61 17.16 -4.66 -7.15
CA PRO A 61 16.97 -3.45 -6.35
C PRO A 61 17.05 -3.76 -4.86
N GLU A 62 17.71 -2.89 -4.10
CA GLU A 62 17.67 -2.96 -2.63
C GLU A 62 16.24 -2.71 -2.13
N ARG A 63 15.69 -3.67 -1.38
CA ARG A 63 14.36 -3.56 -0.75
C ARG A 63 14.45 -3.88 0.74
N ASN A 64 13.42 -3.44 1.46
CA ASN A 64 13.21 -3.87 2.85
C ASN A 64 12.96 -5.38 2.84
N ASN A 65 13.79 -6.14 3.57
CA ASN A 65 13.44 -7.49 4.00
C ASN A 65 12.35 -7.37 5.07
N ILE A 66 11.14 -7.02 4.64
CA ILE A 66 9.94 -7.34 5.42
C ILE A 66 9.78 -8.86 5.26
N ASN A 67 9.55 -9.60 6.35
CA ASN A 67 9.46 -11.07 6.38
C ASN A 67 8.32 -11.65 5.49
N LEU A 68 7.65 -10.82 4.69
CA LEU A 68 6.56 -11.14 3.77
C LEU A 68 6.79 -10.37 2.47
N ASN A 69 6.62 -11.03 1.33
CA ASN A 69 6.73 -10.41 0.02
C ASN A 69 5.64 -9.31 -0.11
N THR A 70 6.04 -8.04 -0.10
CA THR A 70 5.15 -6.87 -0.33
C THR A 70 4.42 -6.87 -1.68
N GLU A 71 4.68 -7.87 -2.50
CA GLU A 71 4.14 -8.02 -3.85
C GLU A 71 3.25 -9.27 -4.00
N ASP A 72 3.02 -10.06 -2.94
CA ASP A 72 2.07 -11.19 -2.92
C ASP A 72 0.65 -10.72 -2.54
N ARG A 73 -0.13 -10.33 -3.55
CA ARG A 73 -1.45 -9.71 -3.38
C ARG A 73 -2.48 -10.61 -2.69
N ASP A 74 -2.46 -11.92 -2.98
CA ASP A 74 -3.44 -12.85 -2.40
C ASP A 74 -3.18 -13.05 -0.90
N LEU A 75 -1.90 -13.08 -0.51
CA LEU A 75 -1.50 -13.05 0.89
C LEU A 75 -1.92 -11.74 1.57
N TRP A 76 -1.78 -10.59 0.91
CA TRP A 76 -2.23 -9.30 1.46
C TRP A 76 -3.75 -9.23 1.63
N TYR A 77 -4.54 -9.78 0.71
CA TYR A 77 -5.99 -9.86 0.86
C TYR A 77 -6.40 -10.79 2.00
N ALA A 78 -5.74 -11.94 2.15
CA ALA A 78 -6.01 -12.86 3.25
C ALA A 78 -5.70 -12.21 4.61
N LEU A 79 -4.53 -11.56 4.73
CA LEU A 79 -4.13 -10.83 5.93
C LEU A 79 -5.05 -9.64 6.22
N GLY A 80 -5.49 -8.91 5.19
CA GLY A 80 -6.47 -7.83 5.31
C GLY A 80 -7.80 -8.32 5.89
N ASN A 81 -8.33 -9.42 5.35
CA ASN A 81 -9.58 -10.02 5.84
C ASN A 81 -9.47 -10.51 7.29
N GLU A 82 -8.32 -11.05 7.70
CA GLU A 82 -8.07 -11.42 9.10
C GLU A 82 -8.03 -10.18 10.00
N LYS A 83 -7.35 -9.11 9.56
CA LYS A 83 -7.28 -7.85 10.29
C LYS A 83 -8.61 -7.13 10.40
N GLU A 84 -9.45 -7.19 9.38
CA GLU A 84 -10.84 -6.70 9.46
C GLU A 84 -11.61 -7.44 10.56
N ARG A 85 -11.49 -8.77 10.64
CA ARG A 85 -12.15 -9.54 11.71
C ARG A 85 -11.63 -9.20 13.09
N GLU A 86 -10.31 -9.06 13.24
CA GLU A 86 -9.66 -8.64 14.49
C GLU A 86 -10.17 -7.25 14.92
N PHE A 87 -10.22 -6.30 13.98
CA PHE A 87 -10.75 -4.97 14.23
C PHE A 87 -12.22 -5.00 14.68
N ILE A 88 -13.07 -5.79 14.02
CA ILE A 88 -14.49 -5.91 14.42
C ILE A 88 -14.67 -6.59 15.77
N ASN A 89 -13.88 -7.63 16.07
CA ASN A 89 -14.10 -8.43 17.28
C ASN A 89 -13.46 -7.81 18.53
N ASP A 90 -12.29 -7.20 18.38
CA ASP A 90 -11.45 -6.82 19.52
C ASP A 90 -11.43 -5.30 19.72
N ILE A 91 -11.53 -4.52 18.65
CA ILE A 91 -11.34 -3.07 18.70
C ILE A 91 -12.66 -2.30 18.69
N VAL A 92 -13.56 -2.59 17.74
CA VAL A 92 -14.85 -1.89 17.59
C VAL A 92 -15.67 -1.89 18.89
N PRO A 93 -15.74 -3.00 19.67
CA PRO A 93 -16.44 -3.00 20.95
C PRO A 93 -15.82 -2.07 21.99
N GLU A 94 -14.49 -1.95 22.03
CA GLU A 94 -13.79 -1.05 22.96
C GLU A 94 -14.05 0.43 22.64
N LEU A 95 -14.20 0.76 21.35
CA LEU A 95 -14.54 2.10 20.90
C LEU A 95 -16.03 2.44 21.11
N GLY A 96 -16.86 1.47 21.50
CA GLY A 96 -18.31 1.65 21.65
C GLY A 96 -19.02 1.94 20.32
N LEU A 97 -18.44 1.49 19.20
CA LEU A 97 -18.98 1.68 17.85
C LEU A 97 -19.79 0.46 17.42
N ASN A 98 -20.68 0.64 16.43
CA ASN A 98 -21.48 -0.44 15.85
C ASN A 98 -21.11 -0.65 14.37
N ILE A 99 -19.89 -1.12 14.13
CA ILE A 99 -19.33 -1.34 12.80
C ILE A 99 -19.26 -2.83 12.52
N ILE A 100 -19.57 -3.22 11.29
CA ILE A 100 -19.46 -4.59 10.79
C ILE A 100 -18.62 -4.63 9.51
N ILE A 101 -18.15 -5.82 9.13
CA ILE A 101 -17.66 -6.04 7.77
C ILE A 101 -18.81 -5.77 6.79
N ASN A 102 -18.53 -5.03 5.73
CA ASN A 102 -19.53 -4.69 4.71
C ASN A 102 -20.14 -5.96 4.11
N PRO A 103 -21.46 -6.18 4.25
CA PRO A 103 -22.11 -7.37 3.71
C PRO A 103 -21.93 -7.53 2.19
N GLY A 104 -21.72 -6.42 1.46
CA GLY A 104 -21.46 -6.43 0.03
C GLY A 104 -20.20 -7.20 -0.38
N LYS A 105 -19.25 -7.41 0.54
CA LYS A 105 -18.04 -8.22 0.28
C LYS A 105 -18.34 -9.70 0.03
N GLN A 106 -19.55 -10.18 0.34
CA GLN A 106 -19.99 -11.52 -0.02
C GLN A 106 -20.19 -11.69 -1.53
N GLU A 107 -20.57 -10.62 -2.23
CA GLU A 107 -20.84 -10.62 -3.67
C GLU A 107 -19.65 -10.08 -4.46
N ASP A 108 -19.02 -9.02 -3.96
CA ASP A 108 -17.85 -8.39 -4.57
C ASP A 108 -16.80 -8.10 -3.47
N PRO A 109 -15.73 -8.90 -3.34
CA PRO A 109 -14.72 -8.73 -2.29
C PRO A 109 -13.95 -7.41 -2.41
N THR A 110 -14.10 -6.67 -3.51
CA THR A 110 -13.40 -5.41 -3.71
C THR A 110 -14.14 -4.22 -3.10
N VAL A 111 -15.42 -4.32 -2.72
CA VAL A 111 -16.14 -3.18 -2.14
C VAL A 111 -15.48 -2.72 -0.83
N ILE A 112 -15.78 -1.48 -0.43
CA ILE A 112 -15.24 -0.89 0.80
C ILE A 112 -15.45 -1.80 2.02
N ASP A 113 -14.48 -1.81 2.93
CA ASP A 113 -14.32 -2.91 3.90
C ASP A 113 -15.46 -3.06 4.90
N LEU A 114 -15.93 -1.94 5.44
CA LEU A 114 -16.75 -1.89 6.65
C LEU A 114 -18.03 -1.07 6.44
N TYR A 115 -18.97 -1.25 7.36
CA TYR A 115 -20.23 -0.50 7.41
C TYR A 115 -20.61 -0.19 8.86
N ASP A 116 -20.75 1.09 9.19
CA ASP A 116 -21.27 1.56 10.47
C ASP A 116 -22.80 1.47 10.44
N GLN A 117 -23.36 0.54 11.21
CA GLN A 117 -24.79 0.30 11.25
C GLN A 117 -25.57 1.38 11.99
N GLN A 118 -24.92 2.08 12.93
CA GLN A 118 -25.56 3.13 13.72
C GLN A 118 -25.73 4.40 12.90
N ASN A 119 -24.68 4.82 12.21
CA ASN A 119 -24.69 6.05 11.40
C ASN A 119 -25.04 5.79 9.92
N GLN A 120 -25.20 4.52 9.55
CA GLN A 120 -25.52 4.08 8.18
C GLN A 120 -24.51 4.57 7.14
N ILE A 121 -23.22 4.53 7.50
CA ILE A 121 -22.14 5.09 6.70
C ILE A 121 -21.10 4.02 6.38
N TYR A 122 -20.59 4.04 5.15
CA TYR A 122 -19.52 3.15 4.74
C TYR A 122 -18.21 3.54 5.41
N CYS A 123 -17.39 2.55 5.71
CA CYS A 123 -16.12 2.74 6.39
C CYS A 123 -15.03 1.89 5.74
N ASP A 124 -13.79 2.36 5.75
CA ASP A 124 -12.63 1.60 5.28
C ASP A 124 -11.63 1.38 6.42
N LEU A 125 -10.88 0.28 6.38
CA LEU A 125 -9.85 -0.01 7.36
C LEU A 125 -8.46 -0.02 6.71
N LYS A 126 -7.63 0.94 7.08
CA LYS A 126 -6.22 1.01 6.70
C LYS A 126 -5.34 0.58 7.86
N VAL A 127 -4.90 -0.67 7.83
CA VAL A 127 -3.93 -1.21 8.80
C VAL A 127 -2.51 -0.90 8.34
N GLN A 128 -1.70 -0.27 9.19
CA GLN A 128 -0.30 0.06 8.88
C GLN A 128 0.63 -0.29 10.04
N ASN A 129 1.60 -1.17 9.77
CA ASN A 129 2.55 -1.63 10.78
C ASN A 129 4.01 -1.27 10.48
N THR A 130 4.26 -0.67 9.30
CA THR A 130 5.58 -0.20 8.90
C THR A 130 5.50 1.30 8.59
N PRO A 131 6.26 2.14 9.32
CA PRO A 131 6.31 3.57 9.05
C PRO A 131 6.83 3.88 7.66
N PHE A 132 6.38 4.99 7.08
CA PHE A 132 6.99 5.56 5.88
C PHE A 132 8.29 6.29 6.26
N PHE A 133 9.37 5.54 6.52
CA PHE A 133 10.64 6.06 7.09
C PHE A 133 11.22 7.29 6.39
N THR A 134 11.00 7.43 5.09
CA THR A 134 11.55 8.53 4.29
C THR A 134 10.63 9.76 4.20
N ALA A 135 9.56 9.81 5.00
CA ALA A 135 8.55 10.87 4.95
C ALA A 135 9.15 12.28 5.12
N GLY A 136 10.15 12.45 5.99
CA GLY A 136 10.79 13.75 6.26
C GLY A 136 11.55 14.37 5.09
N ARG A 137 11.61 13.71 3.93
CA ARG A 137 12.08 14.31 2.67
C ARG A 137 11.01 15.18 2.01
N TYR A 138 9.76 15.06 2.45
CA TYR A 138 8.62 15.82 1.97
C TYR A 138 8.19 16.87 3.01
N MET A 139 7.42 17.86 2.55
CA MET A 139 6.90 18.94 3.37
C MET A 139 5.38 18.81 3.51
N TYR A 140 4.87 18.89 4.74
CA TYR A 140 3.47 19.05 5.07
C TYR A 140 3.09 20.54 5.02
N GLU A 141 1.96 20.87 4.39
CA GLU A 141 1.49 22.26 4.20
C GLU A 141 2.58 23.22 3.67
N ASN A 142 3.54 22.68 2.90
CA ASN A 142 4.73 23.37 2.40
C ASN A 142 5.60 24.08 3.46
N GLN A 143 5.47 23.75 4.75
CA GLN A 143 6.09 24.51 5.84
C GLN A 143 6.89 23.64 6.81
N THR A 144 6.45 22.42 7.09
CA THR A 144 7.10 21.55 8.07
C THR A 144 7.42 20.19 7.44
N PRO A 145 8.63 19.64 7.59
CA PRO A 145 8.91 18.27 7.15
C PRO A 145 7.97 17.29 7.85
N TYR A 146 7.51 16.26 7.12
CA TYR A 146 6.75 15.18 7.77
C TYR A 146 7.60 14.47 8.83
N ASP A 147 6.99 14.13 9.96
CA ASP A 147 7.58 13.20 10.93
C ASP A 147 7.17 11.76 10.56
N PRO A 148 8.12 10.86 10.20
CA PRO A 148 7.80 9.47 9.88
C PRO A 148 7.10 8.70 11.00
N THR A 149 7.23 9.14 12.27
CA THR A 149 6.51 8.57 13.41
C THR A 149 4.99 8.74 13.26
N TYR A 150 4.54 9.85 12.69
CA TYR A 150 3.12 10.21 12.58
C TYR A 150 2.62 10.20 11.14
N THR A 151 3.43 9.72 10.19
CA THR A 151 3.05 9.70 8.79
C THR A 151 2.41 8.38 8.40
N VAL A 152 1.20 8.46 7.82
CA VAL A 152 0.51 7.33 7.20
C VAL A 152 0.36 7.54 5.70
N THR A 153 0.29 6.44 4.96
CA THR A 153 0.07 6.47 3.51
C THR A 153 -1.39 6.20 3.17
N PHE A 154 -1.94 6.92 2.21
CA PHE A 154 -3.26 6.67 1.64
C PHE A 154 -3.15 6.51 0.12
N ASN A 155 -3.53 5.35 -0.42
CA ASN A 155 -3.29 5.06 -1.84
C ASN A 155 -4.14 5.96 -2.73
N ARG A 156 -3.54 6.44 -3.83
CA ARG A 156 -4.28 7.25 -4.80
C ARG A 156 -5.46 6.51 -5.41
N MET A 157 -5.31 5.21 -5.66
CA MET A 157 -6.40 4.38 -6.19
C MET A 157 -7.61 4.33 -5.24
N ASP A 158 -7.34 4.30 -3.92
CA ASP A 158 -8.40 4.35 -2.91
C ASP A 158 -9.10 5.72 -2.95
N TYR A 159 -8.34 6.82 -3.02
CA TYR A 159 -8.89 8.16 -3.24
C TYR A 159 -9.80 8.23 -4.48
N GLU A 160 -9.31 7.80 -5.64
CA GLU A 160 -10.07 7.85 -6.90
C GLU A 160 -11.36 7.01 -6.82
N ARG A 161 -11.30 5.87 -6.12
CA ARG A 161 -12.46 5.02 -5.91
C ARG A 161 -13.46 5.65 -4.96
N TYR A 162 -13.02 6.15 -3.81
CA TYR A 162 -13.92 6.69 -2.78
C TYR A 162 -14.55 8.01 -3.24
N ALA A 163 -13.80 8.86 -3.95
CA ALA A 163 -14.35 10.05 -4.60
C ALA A 163 -15.53 9.73 -5.54
N ARG A 164 -15.49 8.56 -6.18
CA ARG A 164 -16.53 8.14 -7.12
C ARG A 164 -17.72 7.43 -6.46
N TYR A 165 -17.46 6.58 -5.47
CA TYR A 165 -18.45 5.63 -4.97
C TYR A 165 -18.81 5.80 -3.49
N TYR A 166 -17.93 6.42 -2.69
CA TYR A 166 -18.06 6.54 -1.24
C TYR A 166 -17.59 7.92 -0.73
N PRO A 167 -18.13 9.04 -1.25
CA PRO A 167 -17.62 10.38 -0.94
C PRO A 167 -17.80 10.80 0.53
N ASP A 168 -18.71 10.14 1.24
CA ASP A 168 -19.03 10.45 2.63
C ASP A 168 -18.47 9.39 3.61
N CYS A 169 -17.62 8.46 3.17
CA CYS A 169 -17.14 7.39 4.06
C CYS A 169 -16.18 7.87 5.14
N TYR A 170 -16.06 7.08 6.22
CA TYR A 170 -14.96 7.21 7.17
C TYR A 170 -13.81 6.26 6.84
N ILE A 171 -12.59 6.69 7.13
CA ILE A 171 -11.39 5.86 7.00
C ILE A 171 -10.78 5.70 8.38
N TYR A 172 -10.65 4.45 8.82
CA TYR A 172 -10.00 4.08 10.08
C TYR A 172 -8.55 3.68 9.80
N PHE A 173 -7.61 4.45 10.34
CA PHE A 173 -6.20 4.10 10.34
C PHE A 173 -5.87 3.38 11.63
N TRP A 174 -5.63 2.07 11.53
CA TRP A 174 -5.11 1.28 12.65
C TRP A 174 -3.61 1.15 12.51
N VAL A 175 -2.89 1.90 13.34
CA VAL A 175 -1.44 1.97 13.30
C VAL A 175 -0.84 1.19 14.45
N ASP A 176 0.17 0.38 14.13
CA ASP A 176 0.99 -0.32 15.11
C ASP A 176 2.41 -0.52 14.57
N TRP A 177 3.30 0.44 14.83
CA TRP A 177 4.68 0.40 14.33
C TRP A 177 5.50 -0.72 14.96
N THR A 178 5.64 -1.83 14.24
CA THR A 178 6.45 -2.98 14.65
C THR A 178 7.90 -2.86 14.18
N THR A 179 8.14 -2.14 13.09
CA THR A 179 9.49 -1.82 12.58
C THR A 179 9.84 -0.39 12.93
N LEU A 180 10.81 -0.19 13.82
CA LEU A 180 11.14 1.15 14.34
C LEU A 180 12.39 1.78 13.71
N ARG A 181 13.18 1.00 12.97
CA ARG A 181 14.44 1.47 12.38
C ARG A 181 14.58 1.00 10.94
N TYR A 182 15.08 1.88 10.10
CA TYR A 182 15.51 1.57 8.74
C TYR A 182 16.72 2.43 8.37
N ARG A 183 17.88 1.79 8.11
CA ARG A 183 19.16 2.50 7.89
C ARG A 183 19.42 3.51 9.02
N ASP A 184 19.59 4.78 8.69
CA ASP A 184 19.80 5.88 9.62
C ASP A 184 18.48 6.52 10.11
N TYR A 185 17.32 6.04 9.63
CA TYR A 185 16.01 6.49 10.11
C TYR A 185 15.60 5.69 11.35
N LEU A 186 15.14 6.42 12.35
CA LEU A 186 14.58 5.90 13.59
C LEU A 186 13.24 6.59 13.83
N VAL A 187 12.20 5.83 14.14
CA VAL A 187 10.90 6.35 14.55
C VAL A 187 10.58 5.93 15.98
N ASN A 188 9.69 6.67 16.63
CA ASN A 188 9.16 6.23 17.92
C ASN A 188 8.08 5.15 17.68
N PRO A 189 7.91 4.20 18.64
CA PRO A 189 6.72 3.36 18.64
C PRO A 189 5.46 4.22 18.63
N LEU A 190 4.52 3.87 17.76
CA LEU A 190 3.18 4.44 17.73
C LEU A 190 2.19 3.30 17.53
N THR A 191 1.24 3.23 18.45
CA THR A 191 0.08 2.34 18.34
C THR A 191 -1.14 3.18 18.64
N GLY A 192 -2.19 3.00 17.85
CA GLY A 192 -3.44 3.72 18.04
C GLY A 192 -4.38 3.61 16.85
N ILE A 193 -5.51 4.28 16.99
CA ILE A 193 -6.55 4.30 15.97
C ILE A 193 -6.98 5.71 15.72
N TRP A 194 -6.96 6.09 14.45
CA TRP A 194 -7.42 7.38 13.99
C TRP A 194 -8.58 7.20 13.02
N ARG A 195 -9.57 8.08 13.13
CA ARG A 195 -10.67 8.20 12.18
C ARG A 195 -10.50 9.48 11.40
N ALA A 196 -10.70 9.42 10.09
CA ALA A 196 -10.80 10.58 9.22
C ALA A 196 -12.06 10.49 8.36
N SER A 197 -12.70 11.63 8.12
CA SER A 197 -13.69 11.74 7.04
C SER A 197 -12.96 11.70 5.70
N PHE A 198 -13.46 10.91 4.74
CA PHE A 198 -12.91 10.94 3.39
C PHE A 198 -13.05 12.33 2.76
N HIS A 199 -14.11 13.07 3.10
CA HIS A 199 -14.31 14.44 2.61
C HIS A 199 -13.12 15.36 2.98
N ASP A 200 -12.73 15.37 4.25
CA ASP A 200 -11.64 16.24 4.74
C ASP A 200 -10.29 15.80 4.15
N MET A 201 -10.07 14.49 4.00
CA MET A 201 -8.89 13.96 3.31
C MET A 201 -8.86 14.36 1.83
N ALA A 202 -9.99 14.30 1.14
CA ALA A 202 -10.12 14.70 -0.26
C ALA A 202 -9.88 16.21 -0.42
N GLU A 203 -10.44 17.04 0.45
CA GLU A 203 -10.19 18.49 0.44
C GLU A 203 -8.70 18.81 0.63
N ALA A 204 -8.02 18.13 1.56
CA ALA A 204 -6.58 18.29 1.76
C ALA A 204 -5.75 17.89 0.54
N ILE A 205 -6.15 16.84 -0.17
CA ILE A 205 -5.53 16.39 -1.43
C ILE A 205 -5.74 17.43 -2.53
N GLU A 206 -6.97 17.86 -2.74
CA GLU A 206 -7.38 18.75 -3.84
C GLU A 206 -6.79 20.15 -3.70
N ASN A 207 -6.65 20.63 -2.46
CA ASN A 207 -5.98 21.89 -2.14
C ASN A 207 -4.45 21.79 -2.13
N GLY A 208 -3.89 20.59 -2.31
CA GLY A 208 -2.44 20.37 -2.36
C GLY A 208 -1.73 20.53 -1.02
N PHE A 209 -2.42 20.31 0.10
CA PHE A 209 -1.84 20.35 1.44
C PHE A 209 -1.01 19.10 1.76
N VAL A 210 -1.36 17.97 1.12
CA VAL A 210 -0.63 16.71 1.22
C VAL A 210 0.15 16.39 -0.05
N VAL A 211 1.29 15.70 0.12
CA VAL A 211 2.12 15.28 -1.02
C VAL A 211 1.71 13.93 -1.57
N LEU A 212 1.81 13.75 -2.89
CA LEU A 212 1.73 12.47 -3.56
C LEU A 212 3.14 11.86 -3.72
N HIS A 213 3.40 10.75 -3.02
CA HIS A 213 4.61 9.95 -3.22
C HIS A 213 4.43 8.99 -4.40
N ASN A 214 5.40 8.95 -5.31
CA ASN A 214 5.44 8.01 -6.42
C ASN A 214 6.45 6.88 -6.14
N TYR A 215 5.99 5.63 -6.11
CA TYR A 215 6.85 4.48 -5.90
C TYR A 215 7.67 4.18 -7.17
N GLN A 216 8.98 4.41 -7.10
CA GLN A 216 9.89 4.25 -8.24
C GLN A 216 9.84 2.86 -8.89
N PHE A 217 9.55 1.82 -8.11
CA PHE A 217 9.58 0.42 -8.55
C PHE A 217 8.25 -0.13 -9.07
N ARG A 218 7.17 0.66 -9.05
CA ARG A 218 5.81 0.22 -9.39
C ARG A 218 5.18 0.98 -10.56
N GLN A 219 5.97 1.78 -11.29
CA GLN A 219 5.47 2.64 -12.37
C GLN A 219 4.68 1.88 -13.47
N ASN A 220 4.98 0.60 -13.70
CA ASN A 220 4.31 -0.23 -14.71
C ASN A 220 3.50 -1.40 -14.12
N ASP A 221 3.25 -1.39 -12.80
CA ASP A 221 2.53 -2.43 -12.08
C ASP A 221 1.02 -2.13 -12.11
N ASP A 222 0.21 -2.93 -12.80
CA ASP A 222 -1.25 -2.75 -12.87
C ASP A 222 -1.98 -3.26 -11.61
N HIS A 223 -1.26 -3.87 -10.67
CA HIS A 223 -1.85 -4.65 -9.57
C HIS A 223 -1.62 -4.04 -8.18
N ASN A 224 -0.50 -3.31 -7.97
CA ASN A 224 -0.19 -2.67 -6.68
C ASN A 224 -0.23 -1.13 -6.76
N ALA A 225 -0.39 -0.48 -5.60
CA ALA A 225 -0.39 0.98 -5.50
C ALA A 225 0.91 1.58 -6.08
N ARG A 226 0.76 2.45 -7.09
CA ARG A 226 1.86 3.15 -7.78
C ARG A 226 2.27 4.42 -7.06
N ASP A 227 1.33 5.00 -6.34
CA ASP A 227 1.44 6.26 -5.67
C ASP A 227 0.49 6.34 -4.47
N SER A 228 0.95 7.01 -3.42
CA SER A 228 0.20 7.20 -2.18
C SER A 228 0.38 8.61 -1.67
N TYR A 229 -0.71 9.22 -1.21
CA TYR A 229 -0.70 10.46 -0.46
C TYR A 229 -0.10 10.22 0.93
N LEU A 230 0.65 11.19 1.43
CA LEU A 230 1.18 11.17 2.79
C LEU A 230 0.33 12.06 3.69
N PHE A 231 -0.14 11.52 4.79
CA PHE A 231 -0.93 12.25 5.78
C PHE A 231 -0.22 12.26 7.13
N ASN A 232 -0.43 13.34 7.88
CA ASN A 232 0.09 13.50 9.23
C ASN A 232 -1.02 13.25 10.25
N LEU A 233 -0.89 12.19 11.06
CA LEU A 233 -1.85 11.81 12.10
C LEU A 233 -2.03 12.87 13.21
N LEU A 234 -1.10 13.83 13.31
CA LEU A 234 -1.23 14.96 14.24
C LEU A 234 -2.10 16.09 13.71
N ASP A 235 -2.52 16.05 12.44
CA ASP A 235 -3.46 17.03 11.91
C ASP A 235 -4.88 16.75 12.42
N THR A 236 -5.28 17.49 13.46
CA THR A 236 -6.59 17.37 14.09
C THR A 236 -7.74 17.92 13.24
N ALA A 237 -7.46 18.63 12.14
CA ALA A 237 -8.50 19.02 11.19
C ALA A 237 -8.94 17.84 10.32
N ILE A 238 -8.08 16.83 10.16
CA ILE A 238 -8.34 15.64 9.33
C ILE A 238 -8.59 14.41 10.21
N PHE A 239 -7.80 14.24 11.27
CA PHE A 239 -7.79 13.03 12.08
C PHE A 239 -8.30 13.27 13.50
N GLU A 240 -9.20 12.39 13.90
CA GLU A 240 -9.59 12.21 15.29
C GLU A 240 -8.95 10.93 15.82
N ARG A 241 -8.18 11.04 16.91
CA ARG A 241 -7.63 9.87 17.59
C ARG A 241 -8.69 9.25 18.50
N LEU A 242 -8.98 7.98 18.29
CA LEU A 242 -9.94 7.19 19.05
C LEU A 242 -9.27 6.36 20.16
N MET A 243 -8.01 5.97 19.96
CA MET A 243 -7.17 5.22 20.92
C MET A 243 -5.68 5.51 20.70
#